data_AF-A0A961QSY9-F1
#
_entry.id   AF-A0A961QSY9-F1
#
_cell.length_a   1.000
_cell.length_b   1.000
_cell.length_c   1.000
_cell.angle_alpha   90.00
_cell.angle_beta   90.00
_cell.angle_gamma   90.00
#
_symmetry.space_group_name_H-M   'P 1'
#
loop_
_entity.id
_entity.type
_entity.pdbx_description
1 polymer ?
#
loop_
_entity_poly.entity_id
_entity_poly.type
_entity_poly.pdbx_seq_one_letter_code
_entity_poly.pdbx_strand_id
1 'polypeptide(L)'
;MDLSSLLPSDWPTGLGLLPPRETVTAALVSATATLALIAVFARRLPLGRPSAPGAAEAPSAAGACDFLLNGSSVKPLSEPARALLDDLGQSPSRMAALSAHLSRDCPEVQARIEALVLYGTGFRVHCTRADGSVYEVVGQARGGSGHLSMRQPSDDARALQEAQTALQRAGEEARFLRDVLDEAPVL
;
A
#
# COMPACT_ATOMS: atom_id res chain seq x y z
N MET A 1 10.92 -58.01 -34.59
CA MET A 1 10.81 -56.92 -33.59
C MET A 1 9.45 -57.10 -32.94
N ASP A 2 9.43 -57.84 -31.83
CA ASP A 2 8.22 -58.20 -31.09
C ASP A 2 7.88 -57.10 -30.09
N LEU A 3 6.63 -56.61 -30.13
CA LEU A 3 6.08 -55.54 -29.28
C LEU A 3 5.12 -56.09 -28.21
N SER A 4 5.29 -57.34 -27.79
CA SER A 4 4.31 -58.07 -26.98
C SER A 4 4.67 -58.20 -25.49
N SER A 5 5.68 -57.48 -24.98
CA SER A 5 6.24 -57.67 -23.63
C SER A 5 5.93 -56.55 -22.62
N LEU A 6 4.97 -55.66 -22.88
CA LEU A 6 4.52 -54.67 -21.90
C LEU A 6 3.28 -55.18 -21.15
N LEU A 7 3.49 -56.15 -20.26
CA LEU A 7 2.54 -56.49 -19.20
C LEU A 7 2.71 -55.47 -18.05
N PRO A 8 1.67 -54.70 -17.67
CA PRO A 8 1.67 -53.93 -16.45
C PRO A 8 1.22 -54.85 -15.31
N SER A 9 2.14 -55.66 -14.79
CA SER A 9 1.90 -56.61 -13.70
C SER A 9 2.58 -56.22 -12.38
N ASP A 10 2.70 -54.92 -12.11
CA ASP A 10 3.04 -54.38 -10.78
C ASP A 10 1.96 -53.39 -10.33
N TRP A 11 0.77 -53.93 -10.05
CA TRP A 11 -0.23 -53.24 -9.25
C TRP A 11 -0.04 -53.69 -7.81
N PRO A 12 0.28 -52.80 -6.84
CA PRO A 12 0.28 -53.21 -5.44
C PRO A 12 -1.16 -53.53 -5.03
N THR A 13 -1.42 -54.82 -4.92
CA THR A 13 -2.59 -55.38 -4.27
C THR A 13 -2.42 -55.14 -2.77
N GLY A 14 -2.83 -53.95 -2.33
CA GLY A 14 -2.79 -53.51 -0.94
C GLY A 14 -4.14 -52.99 -0.48
N LEU A 15 -5.22 -53.70 -0.79
CA LEU A 15 -6.52 -53.52 -0.15
C LEU A 15 -6.47 -54.19 1.22
N GLY A 16 -6.39 -53.38 2.29
CA GLY A 16 -6.66 -53.91 3.63
C GLY A 16 -6.01 -53.20 4.79
N LEU A 17 -6.06 -51.87 4.88
CA LEU A 17 -5.91 -51.17 6.16
C LEU A 17 -6.92 -50.01 6.16
N LEU A 18 -8.13 -50.29 6.66
CA LEU A 18 -8.95 -49.24 7.24
C LEU A 18 -8.06 -48.50 8.25
N PRO A 19 -7.82 -47.19 8.09
CA PRO A 19 -7.01 -46.45 9.05
C PRO A 19 -7.64 -46.63 10.45
N PRO A 20 -6.85 -46.97 11.49
CA PRO A 20 -7.37 -47.03 12.85
C PRO A 20 -8.09 -45.70 13.15
N ARG A 21 -9.25 -45.75 13.82
CA ARG A 21 -10.08 -44.55 14.07
C ARG A 21 -9.28 -43.37 14.65
N GLU A 22 -8.22 -43.68 15.38
CA GLU A 22 -7.27 -42.72 15.96
C GLU A 22 -6.50 -41.90 14.90
N THR A 23 -6.06 -42.50 13.79
CA THR A 23 -5.39 -41.76 12.71
C THR A 23 -6.36 -40.92 11.90
N VAL A 24 -7.62 -41.35 11.76
CA VAL A 24 -8.68 -40.54 11.16
C VAL A 24 -8.97 -39.31 12.02
N THR A 25 -9.06 -39.48 13.35
CA THR A 25 -9.26 -38.35 14.26
C THR A 25 -8.08 -37.40 14.30
N ALA A 26 -6.84 -37.90 14.29
CA ALA A 26 -5.64 -37.06 14.28
C ALA A 26 -5.52 -36.25 12.97
N ALA A 27 -5.83 -36.87 11.82
CA ALA A 27 -5.87 -36.19 10.53
C ALA A 27 -6.96 -35.10 10.48
N LEU A 28 -8.13 -35.38 11.05
CA LEU A 28 -9.22 -34.40 11.14
C LEU A 28 -8.87 -33.23 12.06
N VAL A 29 -8.28 -33.50 13.23
CA VAL A 29 -7.83 -32.46 14.17
C VAL A 29 -6.73 -31.61 13.54
N SER A 30 -5.75 -32.22 12.87
CA SER A 30 -4.72 -31.48 12.13
C SER A 30 -5.33 -30.61 11.02
N ALA A 31 -6.21 -31.17 10.18
CA ALA A 31 -6.87 -30.41 9.11
C ALA A 31 -7.69 -29.23 9.66
N THR A 32 -8.45 -29.43 10.75
CA THR A 32 -9.21 -28.35 11.39
C THR A 32 -8.32 -27.30 12.04
N ALA A 33 -7.19 -27.68 12.65
CA ALA A 33 -6.23 -26.74 13.23
C ALA A 33 -5.55 -25.90 12.14
N THR A 34 -5.14 -26.51 11.03
CA THR A 34 -4.58 -25.79 9.87
C THR A 34 -5.62 -24.86 9.24
N LEU A 35 -6.88 -25.29 9.15
CA LEU A 35 -7.97 -24.48 8.60
C LEU A 35 -8.36 -23.32 9.53
N ALA A 36 -8.33 -23.54 10.86
CA ALA A 36 -8.52 -22.49 11.86
C ALA A 36 -7.38 -21.47 11.83
N LEU A 37 -6.13 -21.93 11.70
CA LEU A 37 -4.96 -21.05 11.52
C LEU A 37 -5.08 -20.25 10.22
N ILE A 38 -5.44 -20.87 9.10
CA ILE A 38 -5.67 -20.17 7.84
C ILE A 38 -6.82 -19.16 7.99
N ALA A 39 -7.92 -19.48 8.66
CA ALA A 39 -9.04 -18.54 8.84
C ALA A 39 -8.68 -17.35 9.74
N VAL A 40 -7.93 -17.59 10.82
CA VAL A 40 -7.46 -16.54 11.75
C VAL A 40 -6.40 -15.67 11.09
N PHE A 41 -5.45 -16.25 10.36
CA PHE A 41 -4.41 -15.51 9.65
C PHE A 41 -4.88 -14.88 8.34
N ALA A 42 -5.87 -15.45 7.63
CA ALA A 42 -6.47 -14.82 6.46
C ALA A 42 -7.20 -13.51 6.81
N ARG A 43 -7.70 -13.38 8.05
CA ARG A 43 -8.24 -12.12 8.57
C ARG A 43 -7.16 -11.09 8.93
N ARG A 44 -5.91 -11.51 9.18
CA ARG A 44 -4.78 -10.63 9.54
C ARG A 44 -3.80 -10.39 8.40
N LEU A 45 -3.82 -11.21 7.37
CA LEU A 45 -3.20 -10.89 6.11
C LEU A 45 -3.96 -9.69 5.56
N PRO A 46 -3.29 -8.56 5.23
CA PRO A 46 -3.84 -7.65 4.26
C PRO A 46 -3.89 -8.45 2.96
N LEU A 47 -4.96 -9.23 2.78
CA LEU A 47 -5.42 -9.66 1.47
C LEU A 47 -5.40 -8.37 0.68
N GLY A 48 -4.39 -8.23 -0.17
CA GLY A 48 -4.17 -7.07 -1.01
C GLY A 48 -5.47 -6.86 -1.70
N ARG A 49 -6.25 -5.92 -1.16
CA ARG A 49 -7.57 -5.59 -1.66
C ARG A 49 -7.25 -5.29 -3.12
N PRO A 50 -7.78 -6.04 -4.11
CA PRO A 50 -7.72 -5.56 -5.46
C PRO A 50 -8.36 -4.19 -5.35
N SER A 51 -7.54 -3.14 -5.48
CA SER A 51 -8.02 -1.76 -5.49
C SER A 51 -9.25 -1.80 -6.37
N ALA A 52 -10.41 -1.46 -5.79
CA ALA A 52 -11.65 -1.46 -6.52
C ALA A 52 -11.39 -0.81 -7.89
N PRO A 53 -11.90 -1.36 -9.01
CA PRO A 53 -11.93 -0.64 -10.28
C PRO A 53 -12.97 0.48 -10.09
N GLY A 54 -12.55 1.53 -9.41
CA GLY A 54 -13.42 2.52 -8.78
C GLY A 54 -12.82 3.91 -8.93
N ALA A 55 -12.39 4.20 -10.14
CA ALA A 55 -12.47 5.47 -10.84
C ALA A 55 -11.63 5.22 -12.09
N ALA A 56 -12.26 5.26 -13.26
CA ALA A 56 -11.52 5.55 -14.48
C ALA A 56 -10.64 6.75 -14.16
N GLU A 57 -9.33 6.51 -14.12
CA GLU A 57 -8.32 7.52 -13.90
C GLU A 57 -8.59 8.57 -14.97
N ALA A 58 -9.18 9.69 -14.56
CA ALA A 58 -9.34 10.84 -15.43
C ALA A 58 -7.97 11.07 -16.07
N PRO A 59 -7.90 11.27 -17.40
CA PRO A 59 -6.64 11.38 -18.10
C PRO A 59 -5.76 12.36 -17.34
N SER A 60 -4.56 11.87 -16.97
CA SER A 60 -3.53 12.57 -16.19
C SER A 60 -3.66 14.07 -16.42
N ALA A 61 -4.17 14.78 -15.41
CA ALA A 61 -4.32 16.22 -15.45
C ALA A 61 -2.95 16.78 -15.82
N ALA A 62 -2.89 17.56 -16.90
CA ALA A 62 -1.66 18.14 -17.43
C ALA A 62 -0.88 18.81 -16.29
N GLY A 63 0.18 18.15 -15.80
CA GLY A 63 0.94 18.60 -14.63
C GLY A 63 1.29 17.55 -13.57
N ALA A 64 0.85 16.28 -13.70
CA ALA A 64 1.29 15.23 -12.77
C ALA A 64 2.76 14.81 -12.98
N CYS A 65 3.50 14.61 -11.88
CA CYS A 65 4.84 13.99 -11.91
C CYS A 65 4.70 12.48 -11.73
N ASP A 66 4.76 11.73 -12.83
CA ASP A 66 4.57 10.29 -12.84
C ASP A 66 5.91 9.55 -12.96
N PHE A 67 6.10 8.52 -12.14
CA PHE A 67 7.30 7.69 -12.09
C PHE A 67 6.96 6.20 -12.11
N LEU A 68 7.81 5.43 -12.78
CA LEU A 68 7.83 3.98 -12.72
C LEU A 68 8.99 3.51 -11.84
N LEU A 69 8.66 2.73 -10.83
CA LEU A 69 9.57 2.15 -9.85
C LEU A 69 9.75 0.66 -10.18
N ASN A 70 10.98 0.22 -10.39
CA ASN A 70 11.31 -1.19 -10.60
C ASN A 70 12.53 -1.55 -9.76
N GLY A 71 12.29 -2.15 -8.60
CA GLY A 71 13.32 -2.37 -7.58
C GLY A 71 13.96 -1.04 -7.16
N SER A 72 15.26 -0.90 -7.40
CA SER A 72 16.03 0.32 -7.13
C SER A 72 16.04 1.33 -8.29
N SER A 73 15.43 0.99 -9.43
CA SER A 73 15.38 1.87 -10.61
C SER A 73 14.14 2.76 -10.57
N VAL A 74 14.32 4.03 -10.96
CA VAL A 74 13.24 5.01 -11.15
C VAL A 74 13.30 5.52 -12.58
N LYS A 75 12.19 5.43 -13.30
CA LYS A 75 12.03 5.99 -14.65
C LYS A 75 10.95 7.08 -14.64
N PRO A 76 11.21 8.28 -15.14
CA PRO A 76 10.19 9.31 -15.28
C PRO A 76 9.24 8.92 -16.43
N LEU A 77 7.94 9.05 -16.19
CA LEU A 77 6.88 8.83 -17.19
C LEU A 77 6.31 10.13 -17.74
N SER A 78 6.43 11.23 -16.99
CA SER A 78 6.03 12.57 -17.44
C SER A 78 7.23 13.52 -17.58
N GLU A 79 7.02 14.64 -18.29
CA GLU A 79 8.03 15.69 -18.45
C GLU A 79 8.38 16.40 -17.13
N PRO A 80 7.41 16.75 -16.26
CA PRO A 80 7.70 17.25 -14.92
C PRO A 80 8.50 16.27 -14.06
N ALA A 81 8.21 14.97 -14.16
CA ALA A 81 8.98 13.93 -13.47
C ALA A 81 10.42 13.86 -13.96
N ARG A 82 10.66 14.06 -15.26
CA ARG A 82 12.01 14.11 -15.82
C ARG A 82 12.78 15.32 -15.31
N ALA A 83 12.18 16.50 -15.38
CA ALA A 83 12.79 17.72 -14.85
C ALA A 83 13.14 17.59 -13.35
N LEU A 84 12.26 16.97 -12.57
CA LEU A 84 12.53 16.71 -11.15
C LEU A 84 13.72 15.76 -10.95
N LEU A 85 13.80 14.64 -11.69
CA LEU A 85 14.96 13.73 -11.57
C LEU A 85 16.26 14.38 -12.02
N ASP A 86 16.21 15.28 -13.00
CA ASP A 86 17.39 16.00 -13.46
C ASP A 86 17.86 17.02 -12.40
N ASP A 87 16.93 17.68 -11.69
CA ASP A 87 17.23 18.60 -10.57
C ASP A 87 17.81 17.89 -9.34
N LEU A 88 17.39 16.64 -9.08
CA LEU A 88 17.98 15.79 -8.04
C LEU A 88 19.45 15.42 -8.31
N GLY A 89 19.95 15.67 -9.52
CA GLY A 89 21.34 15.51 -9.90
C GLY A 89 21.81 14.05 -10.04
N GLN A 90 23.13 13.89 -10.15
CA GLN A 90 23.77 12.57 -10.32
C GLN A 90 24.01 11.88 -8.97
N SER A 91 22.93 11.62 -8.24
CA SER A 91 23.00 10.76 -7.05
C SER A 91 23.31 9.31 -7.44
N PRO A 92 24.11 8.56 -6.65
CA PRO A 92 24.40 7.15 -6.91
C PRO A 92 23.14 6.27 -6.94
N SER A 93 22.03 6.72 -6.33
CA SER A 93 20.72 6.09 -6.43
C SER A 93 19.63 7.14 -6.64
N ARG A 94 19.05 7.16 -7.84
CA ARG A 94 17.89 8.02 -8.15
C ARG A 94 16.69 7.74 -7.25
N MET A 95 16.49 6.49 -6.85
CA MET A 95 15.45 6.11 -5.89
C MET A 95 15.69 6.72 -4.51
N ALA A 96 16.92 6.65 -4.01
CA ALA A 96 17.28 7.24 -2.73
C ALA A 96 17.15 8.76 -2.75
N ALA A 97 17.54 9.40 -3.86
CA ALA A 97 17.38 10.84 -4.03
C ALA A 97 15.90 11.26 -4.07
N LEU A 98 15.06 10.54 -4.81
CA LEU A 98 13.63 10.81 -4.91
C LEU A 98 12.94 10.62 -3.55
N SER A 99 13.19 9.49 -2.89
CA SER A 99 12.62 9.24 -1.55
C SER A 99 13.07 10.29 -0.54
N ALA A 100 14.36 10.62 -0.49
CA ALA A 100 14.88 11.67 0.39
C ALA A 100 14.28 13.06 0.10
N HIS A 101 14.02 13.39 -1.18
CA HIS A 101 13.35 14.63 -1.56
C HIS A 101 11.92 14.67 -0.99
N LEU A 102 11.15 13.59 -1.18
CA LEU A 102 9.78 13.50 -0.68
C LEU A 102 9.70 13.43 0.86
N SER A 103 10.69 12.80 1.51
CA SER A 103 10.75 12.70 2.98
C SER A 103 10.87 14.05 3.68
N ARG A 104 11.31 15.11 2.99
CA ARG A 104 11.39 16.47 3.57
C ARG A 104 10.03 17.04 3.91
N ASP A 105 9.07 16.84 3.02
CA ASP A 105 7.68 17.28 3.22
C ASP A 105 6.84 16.20 3.90
N CYS A 106 7.21 14.93 3.73
CA CYS A 106 6.42 13.77 4.13
C CYS A 106 7.30 12.63 4.67
N PRO A 107 7.67 12.65 5.97
CA PRO A 107 8.57 11.64 6.54
C PRO A 107 8.08 10.19 6.37
N GLU A 108 6.76 9.98 6.34
CA GLU A 108 6.17 8.64 6.17
C GLU A 108 6.34 8.08 4.75
N VAL A 109 6.55 8.93 3.73
CA VAL A 109 6.55 8.49 2.32
C VAL A 109 7.67 7.50 2.04
N GLN A 110 8.82 7.60 2.71
CA GLN A 110 9.93 6.66 2.51
C GLN A 110 9.52 5.21 2.79
N ALA A 111 8.94 4.97 3.97
CA ALA A 111 8.46 3.64 4.35
C ALA A 111 7.34 3.14 3.43
N ARG A 112 6.51 4.05 2.93
CA ARG A 112 5.43 3.73 1.97
C ARG A 112 5.98 3.34 0.59
N ILE A 113 6.98 4.04 0.08
CA ILE A 113 7.66 3.71 -1.18
C ILE A 113 8.36 2.36 -1.06
N GLU A 114 9.04 2.11 0.05
CA GLU A 114 9.66 0.81 0.32
C GLU A 114 8.60 -0.31 0.32
N ALA A 115 7.48 -0.11 1.02
CA ALA A 115 6.39 -1.08 1.04
C ALA A 115 5.74 -1.29 -0.34
N LEU A 116 5.68 -0.25 -1.17
CA LEU A 116 5.22 -0.35 -2.56
C LEU A 116 6.18 -1.20 -3.40
N VAL A 117 7.48 -0.98 -3.29
CA VAL A 117 8.50 -1.69 -4.09
C VAL A 117 8.65 -3.14 -3.63
N LEU A 118 8.70 -3.39 -2.32
CA LEU A 118 8.94 -4.73 -1.76
C LEU A 118 7.68 -5.59 -1.74
N TYR A 119 6.53 -5.01 -1.43
CA TYR A 119 5.30 -5.75 -1.16
C TYR A 119 4.16 -5.42 -2.12
N GLY A 120 4.37 -4.51 -3.08
CA GLY A 120 3.29 -4.05 -3.96
C GLY A 120 2.16 -3.33 -3.21
N THR A 121 2.43 -2.81 -2.01
CA THR A 121 1.39 -2.18 -1.18
C THR A 121 1.12 -0.77 -1.68
N GLY A 122 -0.05 -0.56 -2.28
CA GLY A 122 -0.50 0.75 -2.71
C GLY A 122 -0.71 1.69 -1.51
N PHE A 123 -0.51 2.99 -1.74
CA PHE A 123 -0.70 4.02 -0.72
C PHE A 123 -1.12 5.35 -1.34
N ARG A 124 -1.65 6.21 -0.49
CA ARG A 124 -1.99 7.60 -0.80
C ARG A 124 -1.69 8.43 0.44
N VAL A 125 -0.88 9.46 0.28
CA VAL A 125 -0.48 10.36 1.36
C VAL A 125 -0.60 11.80 0.86
N HIS A 126 -1.13 12.67 1.72
CA HIS A 126 -1.16 14.11 1.49
C HIS A 126 0.06 14.72 2.18
N CYS A 127 0.77 15.55 1.42
CA CYS A 127 2.01 16.19 1.85
C CYS A 127 1.83 17.70 1.80
N THR A 128 2.40 18.38 2.79
CA THR A 128 2.42 19.84 2.85
C THR A 128 3.86 20.28 2.68
N ARG A 129 4.11 21.09 1.66
CA ARG A 129 5.43 21.68 1.41
C ARG A 129 5.65 22.86 2.36
N ALA A 130 6.91 23.27 2.53
CA ALA A 130 7.30 24.44 3.32
C ALA A 130 6.59 25.76 2.90
N ASP A 131 6.14 25.88 1.65
CA ASP A 131 5.37 27.03 1.15
C ASP A 131 3.87 26.98 1.51
N GLY A 132 3.43 25.94 2.24
CA GLY A 132 2.04 25.71 2.61
C GLY A 132 1.21 25.06 1.50
N SER A 133 1.77 24.81 0.32
CA SER A 133 1.07 24.10 -0.74
C SER A 133 0.88 22.62 -0.37
N VAL A 134 -0.29 22.08 -0.68
CA VAL A 134 -0.62 20.68 -0.46
C VAL A 134 -0.52 19.93 -1.77
N TYR A 135 0.06 18.75 -1.74
CA TYR A 135 0.10 17.83 -2.88
C TYR A 135 -0.18 16.40 -2.41
N GLU A 136 -0.58 15.55 -3.34
CA GLU A 136 -0.86 14.14 -3.07
C GLU A 136 0.23 13.28 -3.71
N VAL A 137 0.76 12.32 -2.94
CA VAL A 137 1.63 11.27 -3.42
C VAL A 137 0.87 9.96 -3.41
N VAL A 138 0.73 9.34 -4.58
CA VAL A 138 0.01 8.08 -4.76
C VAL A 138 0.93 7.01 -5.29
N GLY A 139 1.02 5.90 -4.57
CA GLY A 139 1.71 4.69 -4.97
C GLY A 139 0.72 3.59 -5.36
N GLN A 140 0.87 3.00 -6.54
CA GLN A 140 0.05 1.89 -7.02
C GLN A 140 0.93 0.77 -7.58
N ALA A 141 0.68 -0.48 -7.20
CA ALA A 141 1.37 -1.61 -7.85
C ALA A 141 0.75 -1.88 -9.23
N ARG A 142 1.59 -2.02 -10.27
CA ARG A 142 1.21 -2.37 -11.65
C ARG A 142 2.19 -3.40 -12.21
N GLY A 143 1.72 -4.63 -12.44
CA GLY A 143 2.48 -5.65 -13.18
C GLY A 143 3.88 -5.95 -12.63
N GLY A 144 4.05 -5.97 -11.30
CA GLY A 144 5.35 -6.17 -10.64
C GLY A 144 6.24 -4.93 -10.53
N SER A 145 5.74 -3.77 -10.97
CA SER A 145 6.36 -2.46 -10.79
C SER A 145 5.51 -1.57 -9.89
N GLY A 146 6.11 -0.56 -9.27
CA GLY A 146 5.39 0.50 -8.58
C GLY A 146 5.17 1.68 -9.53
N HIS A 147 3.95 2.18 -9.62
CA HIS A 147 3.65 3.47 -10.23
C HIS A 147 3.51 4.51 -9.12
N LEU A 148 4.33 5.54 -9.15
CA LEU A 148 4.28 6.64 -8.19
C LEU A 148 3.86 7.91 -8.92
N SER A 149 2.82 8.58 -8.46
CA SER A 149 2.40 9.87 -9.00
C SER A 149 2.36 10.93 -7.93
N MET A 150 2.90 12.11 -8.24
CA MET A 150 2.72 13.33 -7.46
C MET A 150 1.78 14.24 -8.24
N ARG A 151 0.69 14.64 -7.61
CA ARG A 151 -0.36 15.47 -8.24
C ARG A 151 -0.92 16.48 -7.26
N GLN A 152 -1.66 17.45 -7.81
CA GLN A 152 -2.47 18.31 -6.96
C GLN A 152 -3.48 17.48 -6.15
N PRO A 153 -3.84 17.91 -4.94
CA PRO A 153 -4.83 17.23 -4.12
C PRO A 153 -6.15 17.19 -4.88
N SER A 154 -6.82 16.05 -4.86
CA SER A 154 -8.20 15.96 -5.34
C SER A 154 -9.09 16.96 -4.61
N ASP A 155 -10.17 17.42 -5.26
CA ASP A 155 -11.10 18.37 -4.65
C ASP A 155 -11.70 17.82 -3.34
N ASP A 156 -11.96 16.51 -3.27
CA ASP A 156 -12.40 15.83 -2.05
C ASP A 156 -11.36 15.90 -0.94
N ALA A 157 -10.08 15.70 -1.27
CA ALA A 157 -8.99 15.81 -0.31
C ALA A 157 -8.80 17.26 0.17
N ARG A 158 -8.97 18.24 -0.73
CA ARG A 158 -8.95 19.66 -0.39
C ARG A 158 -10.09 19.99 0.57
N ALA A 159 -11.31 19.56 0.26
CA ALA A 159 -12.47 19.75 1.12
C ALA A 159 -12.30 19.09 2.49
N LEU A 160 -11.74 17.88 2.54
CA LEU A 160 -11.45 17.19 3.80
C LEU A 160 -10.42 17.95 4.64
N GLN A 161 -9.35 18.45 4.02
CA GLN A 161 -8.32 19.24 4.70
C GLN A 161 -8.88 20.57 5.24
N GLU A 162 -9.71 21.25 4.46
CA GLU A 162 -10.40 22.47 4.88
C GLU A 162 -11.32 22.19 6.07
N ALA A 163 -12.08 21.09 6.03
CA ALA A 163 -12.94 20.66 7.13
C ALA A 163 -12.13 20.35 8.41
N GLN A 164 -11.01 19.63 8.28
CA GLN A 164 -10.12 19.34 9.42
C GLN A 164 -9.51 20.61 10.00
N THR A 165 -9.10 21.55 9.14
CA THR A 165 -8.55 22.83 9.58
C THR A 165 -9.60 23.69 10.28
N ALA A 166 -10.84 23.71 9.76
CA ALA A 166 -11.96 24.41 10.39
C ALA A 166 -12.30 23.78 11.76
N LEU A 167 -12.29 22.45 11.85
CA LEU A 167 -12.51 21.73 13.10
C LEU A 167 -11.43 22.05 14.14
N GLN A 168 -10.17 22.10 13.73
CA GLN A 168 -9.07 22.45 14.63
C GLN A 168 -9.24 23.87 15.17
N ARG A 169 -9.51 24.86 14.31
CA ARG A 169 -9.75 26.25 14.73
C ARG A 169 -10.93 26.36 15.70
N ALA A 170 -12.05 25.71 15.39
CA ALA A 170 -13.21 25.69 16.28
C ALA A 170 -12.90 25.03 17.62
N GLY A 171 -12.06 23.99 17.64
CA GLY A 171 -11.60 23.33 18.85
C GLY A 171 -10.69 24.21 19.71
N GLU A 172 -9.81 24.99 19.08
CA GLU A 172 -8.95 25.98 19.77
C GLU A 172 -9.77 27.13 20.35
N GLU A 173 -10.72 27.67 19.58
CA GLU A 173 -11.63 28.72 20.06
C GLU A 173 -12.51 28.24 21.21
N ALA A 174 -13.06 27.02 21.13
CA ALA A 174 -13.86 26.44 22.20
C ALA A 174 -13.05 26.22 23.49
N ARG A 175 -11.77 25.82 23.39
CA ARG A 175 -10.87 25.73 24.54
C ARG A 175 -10.62 27.11 25.14
N PHE A 176 -10.28 28.08 24.31
CA PHE A 176 -10.06 29.46 24.76
C PHE A 176 -11.28 30.03 25.50
N LEU A 177 -12.49 29.86 24.96
CA LEU A 177 -13.72 30.32 25.61
C LEU A 177 -13.96 29.62 26.96
N ARG A 178 -13.61 28.33 27.05
CA ARG A 178 -13.71 27.58 28.31
C ARG A 178 -12.73 28.12 29.35
N ASP A 179 -11.48 28.35 28.96
CA ASP A 179 -10.45 28.87 29.85
C ASP A 179 -10.84 30.26 30.38
N VAL A 180 -11.38 31.13 29.53
CA VAL A 180 -11.90 32.46 29.93
C VAL A 180 -13.08 32.36 30.90
N LEU A 181 -13.98 31.40 30.70
CA LEU A 181 -15.11 31.16 31.62
C LEU A 181 -14.66 30.59 32.96
N ASP A 182 -13.68 29.69 32.97
CA ASP A 182 -13.16 29.06 34.18
C ASP A 182 -12.35 30.05 35.04
N GLU A 183 -11.71 31.04 34.43
CA GLU A 183 -10.98 32.12 35.12
C GLU A 183 -11.86 33.32 35.51
N ALA A 184 -13.12 33.34 35.10
CA ALA A 184 -14.02 34.46 35.40
C ALA A 184 -14.35 34.50 36.92
N PRO A 185 -14.13 35.64 37.60
CA PRO A 185 -14.47 35.76 39.02
C PRO A 185 -16.00 35.68 39.20
N VAL A 186 -16.43 34.79 40.10
CA VAL A 186 -17.84 34.68 40.50
C VAL A 186 -18.23 35.95 41.26
N LEU A 187 -19.03 36.79 40.62
CA LEU A 187 -19.65 37.99 41.22
C LEU A 187 -20.98 37.64 41.87
#